data_AF-A0A645CSM9-F1
#
_entry.id   AF-A0A645CSM9-F1
#
_cell.length_a   1.000
_cell.length_b   1.000
_cell.length_c   1.000
_cell.angle_alpha   90.00
_cell.angle_beta   90.00
_cell.angle_gamma   90.00
#
_symmetry.space_group_name_H-M   'P 1'
#
loop_
_entity.id
_entity.type
_entity.pdbx_description
1 polymer ?
#
loop_
_entity_poly.entity_id
_entity_poly.type
_entity_poly.pdbx_seq_one_letter_code
_entity_poly.pdbx_strand_id
1 'polypeptide(L)'
;MTNSMTTHLDRLLFAQGGQCFFCRKPLPKAEASVEHLLASANGGTNDDGNCVACCKALNHLLGSKSIKEKMQIVLNQRGNFQCPGNVIQQPNTAPSPSNAAAALKPFPATTNGAFDLVQSDLKKRGASRPRKVSTLTSTIKALLKQQQRPNSDAEVANLITELQKRGKLIVTDTKVTYKLG
;
A
#
# COMPACT_ATOMS: atom_id res chain seq x y z
N MET A 1 15.82 -36.99 8.24
CA MET A 1 15.49 -35.67 8.80
C MET A 1 15.80 -34.64 7.73
N THR A 2 14.78 -34.19 6.99
CA THR A 2 14.96 -33.31 5.83
C THR A 2 15.32 -31.90 6.31
N ASN A 3 16.53 -31.44 5.95
CA ASN A 3 16.92 -30.04 6.05
C ASN A 3 15.99 -29.20 5.17
N SER A 4 14.86 -28.77 5.72
CA SER A 4 13.98 -27.82 5.05
C SER A 4 14.60 -26.45 5.20
N MET A 5 15.12 -25.90 4.09
CA MET A 5 15.49 -24.49 3.99
C MET A 5 14.34 -23.66 4.59
N THR A 6 14.58 -23.01 5.73
CA THR A 6 13.58 -22.21 6.43
C THR A 6 13.21 -21.03 5.55
N THR A 7 12.03 -21.08 4.92
CA THR A 7 11.52 -19.95 4.13
C THR A 7 11.34 -18.72 5.02
N HIS A 8 11.29 -17.52 4.44
CA HIS A 8 11.00 -16.30 5.21
C HIS A 8 9.67 -16.43 5.99
N LEU A 9 8.66 -17.08 5.38
CA LEU A 9 7.39 -17.39 6.04
C LEU A 9 7.57 -18.37 7.22
N ASP A 10 8.41 -19.39 7.10
CA ASP A 10 8.68 -20.33 8.19
C ASP A 10 9.34 -19.64 9.38
N ARG A 11 10.28 -18.72 9.12
CA ARG A 11 10.93 -17.92 10.17
C ARG A 11 9.92 -17.04 10.92
N LEU A 12 9.04 -16.36 10.20
CA LEU A 12 7.98 -15.53 10.81
C LEU A 12 6.96 -16.36 11.59
N LEU A 13 6.51 -17.50 11.05
CA LEU A 13 5.60 -18.40 11.75
C LEU A 13 6.21 -18.93 13.04
N PHE A 14 7.48 -19.34 13.01
CA PHE A 14 8.20 -19.79 14.20
C PHE A 14 8.31 -18.66 15.24
N ALA A 15 8.77 -17.47 14.84
CA ALA A 15 8.91 -16.31 15.73
C ALA A 15 7.57 -15.85 16.33
N GLN A 16 6.45 -16.06 15.63
CA GLN A 16 5.11 -15.71 16.08
C GLN A 16 4.38 -16.83 16.83
N GLY A 17 5.04 -17.96 17.12
CA GLY A 17 4.42 -19.09 17.82
C GLY A 17 3.33 -19.80 17.00
N GLY A 18 3.45 -19.81 15.68
CA GLY A 18 2.49 -20.45 14.77
C GLY A 18 1.14 -19.75 14.69
N GLN A 19 1.05 -18.49 15.09
CA GLN A 19 -0.20 -17.72 15.12
C GLN A 19 -0.18 -16.57 14.11
N CYS A 20 -1.37 -16.17 13.65
CA CYS A 20 -1.54 -14.97 12.85
C CYS A 20 -1.22 -13.73 13.70
N PHE A 21 -0.42 -12.82 13.16
CA PHE A 21 -0.01 -11.59 13.86
C PHE A 21 -1.22 -10.74 14.33
N PHE A 22 -2.26 -10.67 13.50
CA PHE A 22 -3.42 -9.78 13.73
C PHE A 22 -4.49 -10.43 14.60
N CYS A 23 -5.04 -11.58 14.19
CA CYS A 23 -6.16 -12.21 14.91
C CYS A 23 -5.72 -13.18 16.03
N ARG A 24 -4.41 -13.46 16.14
CA ARG A 24 -3.82 -14.37 17.15
C ARG A 24 -4.31 -15.83 17.13
N LYS A 25 -5.19 -16.20 16.18
CA LYS A 25 -5.60 -17.59 15.99
C LYS A 25 -4.44 -18.41 15.40
N PRO A 26 -4.39 -19.74 15.67
CA PRO A 26 -3.44 -20.65 15.02
C PRO A 26 -3.48 -20.50 13.51
N LEU A 27 -2.31 -20.46 12.86
CA LEU A 27 -2.16 -20.16 11.45
C LEU A 27 -1.44 -21.31 10.73
N PRO A 28 -2.18 -22.20 10.06
CA PRO A 28 -1.59 -23.25 9.23
C PRO A 28 -0.76 -22.64 8.09
N LYS A 29 0.39 -23.24 7.76
CA LYS A 29 1.28 -22.77 6.69
C LYS A 29 0.56 -22.63 5.33
N ALA A 30 -0.41 -23.50 5.05
CA ALA A 30 -1.22 -23.44 3.83
C ALA A 30 -2.09 -22.17 3.71
N GLU A 31 -2.46 -21.56 4.83
CA GLU A 31 -3.30 -20.35 4.90
C GLU A 31 -2.51 -19.10 5.28
N ALA A 32 -1.22 -19.26 5.56
CA ALA A 32 -0.32 -18.20 5.95
C ALA A 32 0.17 -17.41 4.72
N SER A 33 0.40 -16.12 4.94
CA SER A 33 1.00 -15.21 3.97
C SER A 33 1.92 -14.23 4.69
N VAL A 34 2.93 -13.74 3.98
CA VAL A 34 3.80 -12.67 4.46
C VAL A 34 3.12 -11.33 4.13
N GLU A 35 2.85 -10.54 5.15
CA GLU A 35 2.30 -9.20 5.05
C GLU A 35 3.37 -8.19 5.45
N HIS A 36 3.46 -7.09 4.69
CA HIS A 36 4.34 -5.98 5.01
C HIS A 36 3.56 -4.91 5.76
N LEU A 37 3.93 -4.64 7.01
CA LEU A 37 3.26 -3.61 7.81
C LEU A 37 3.29 -2.26 7.07
N LEU A 38 4.46 -1.83 6.61
CA LEU A 38 4.61 -0.85 5.54
C LEU A 38 4.61 -1.58 4.21
N ALA A 39 3.55 -1.44 3.40
CA ALA A 39 3.50 -2.08 2.08
C ALA A 39 4.71 -1.70 1.21
N SER A 40 5.23 -2.64 0.41
CA SER A 40 6.38 -2.36 -0.49
C SER A 40 6.09 -1.23 -1.48
N ALA A 41 4.84 -1.13 -1.94
CA ALA A 41 4.37 0.00 -2.77
C ALA A 41 4.51 1.37 -2.09
N ASN A 42 4.60 1.39 -0.76
CA ASN A 42 4.77 2.57 0.09
C ASN A 42 6.20 2.68 0.66
N GLY A 43 7.16 1.94 0.10
CA GLY A 43 8.58 1.98 0.51
C GLY A 43 8.97 1.03 1.62
N GLY A 44 8.12 0.04 1.96
CA GLY A 44 8.48 -1.00 2.91
C GLY A 44 9.46 -2.03 2.34
N THR A 45 10.38 -2.48 3.17
CA THR A 45 11.38 -3.50 2.82
C THR A 45 10.90 -4.90 3.18
N ASN A 46 11.63 -5.93 2.73
CA ASN A 46 11.36 -7.35 3.04
C ASN A 46 12.05 -7.83 4.33
N ASP A 47 12.54 -6.91 5.17
CA ASP A 47 13.24 -7.25 6.39
C ASP A 47 12.27 -7.75 7.47
N ASP A 48 12.76 -8.61 8.37
CA ASP A 48 11.95 -9.26 9.41
C ASP A 48 11.26 -8.22 10.34
N GLY A 49 11.78 -7.00 10.46
CA GLY A 49 11.15 -5.91 11.23
C GLY A 49 9.92 -5.26 10.57
N ASN A 50 9.69 -5.50 9.27
CA ASN A 50 8.55 -4.99 8.51
C ASN A 50 7.57 -6.09 8.08
N CYS A 51 8.00 -7.35 8.09
CA CYS A 51 7.21 -8.49 7.64
C CYS A 51 6.59 -9.24 8.82
N VAL A 52 5.34 -9.69 8.65
CA VAL A 52 4.63 -10.55 9.60
C VAL A 52 3.93 -11.69 8.89
N ALA A 53 3.77 -12.83 9.57
CA ALA A 53 2.91 -13.90 9.09
C ALA A 53 1.44 -13.60 9.48
N CYS A 54 0.54 -13.61 8.50
CA CYS A 54 -0.89 -13.43 8.73
C CYS A 54 -1.76 -14.32 7.83
N CYS A 55 -3.08 -14.33 8.08
CA CYS A 55 -4.03 -15.03 7.23
C CYS A 55 -4.03 -14.44 5.80
N LYS A 56 -3.97 -15.30 4.76
CA LYS A 56 -4.05 -14.90 3.35
C LYS A 56 -5.21 -13.95 3.03
N ALA A 57 -6.41 -14.27 3.55
CA ALA A 57 -7.59 -13.43 3.34
C ALA A 57 -7.42 -12.01 3.90
N LEU A 58 -6.73 -11.87 5.04
CA LEU A 58 -6.42 -10.56 5.59
C LEU A 58 -5.36 -9.85 4.75
N ASN A 59 -4.29 -10.53 4.34
CA ASN A 59 -3.25 -9.93 3.48
C ASN A 59 -3.87 -9.36 2.19
N HIS A 60 -4.80 -10.09 1.56
CA HIS A 60 -5.52 -9.60 0.39
C HIS A 60 -6.33 -8.33 0.69
N LEU A 61 -7.04 -8.30 1.83
CA LEU A 61 -7.82 -7.13 2.26
C LEU A 61 -6.93 -5.91 2.55
N LEU A 62 -5.78 -6.12 3.20
CA LEU A 62 -4.85 -5.06 3.56
C LEU A 62 -4.09 -4.55 2.34
N GLY A 63 -3.51 -5.44 1.54
CA GLY A 63 -2.83 -5.13 0.28
C GLY A 63 -1.89 -3.92 0.39
N SER A 64 -2.03 -2.97 -0.55
CA SER A 64 -1.22 -1.75 -0.62
C SER A 64 -1.72 -0.60 0.28
N LYS A 65 -2.67 -0.86 1.19
CA LYS A 65 -3.14 0.15 2.15
C LYS A 65 -1.99 0.71 2.97
N SER A 66 -2.12 1.96 3.37
CA SER A 66 -1.19 2.60 4.29
C SER A 66 -1.25 1.95 5.69
N ILE A 67 -0.17 2.07 6.47
CA ILE A 67 -0.15 1.61 7.87
C ILE A 67 -1.37 2.13 8.65
N LYS A 68 -1.72 3.42 8.44
CA LYS A 68 -2.89 4.04 9.08
C LYS A 68 -4.17 3.26 8.78
N GLU A 69 -4.42 2.91 7.53
CA GLU A 69 -5.61 2.17 7.13
C GLU A 69 -5.59 0.73 7.65
N LYS A 70 -4.43 0.05 7.62
CA LYS A 70 -4.28 -1.29 8.18
C LYS A 70 -4.60 -1.29 9.67
N MET A 71 -4.05 -0.34 10.42
CA MET A 71 -4.35 -0.16 11.85
C MET A 71 -5.81 0.19 12.08
N GLN A 72 -6.40 1.09 11.29
CA GLN A 72 -7.81 1.45 11.43
C GLN A 72 -8.73 0.23 11.27
N ILE A 73 -8.47 -0.65 10.29
CA ILE A 73 -9.24 -1.90 10.09
C ILE A 73 -9.19 -2.77 11.34
N VAL A 74 -8.02 -2.90 11.95
CA VAL A 74 -7.83 -3.71 13.17
C VAL A 74 -8.52 -3.06 14.37
N LEU A 75 -8.31 -1.76 14.57
CA LEU A 75 -8.82 -1.01 15.72
C LEU A 75 -10.34 -0.85 15.69
N ASN A 76 -10.96 -0.79 14.51
CA ASN A 76 -12.41 -0.68 14.37
C ASN A 76 -13.17 -1.88 14.98
N GLN A 77 -12.53 -3.05 15.11
CA GLN A 77 -13.13 -4.23 15.73
C GLN A 77 -13.00 -4.27 17.27
N ARG A 78 -12.41 -3.23 17.89
CA ARG A 78 -12.39 -2.99 19.35
C ARG A 78 -11.95 -4.19 20.20
N GLY A 79 -10.85 -4.84 19.82
CA GLY A 79 -10.24 -5.89 20.63
C GLY A 79 -10.14 -7.21 19.87
N ASN A 80 -11.18 -8.05 19.95
CA ASN A 80 -11.16 -9.42 19.42
C ASN A 80 -11.25 -9.47 17.89
N PHE A 81 -10.21 -8.97 17.23
CA PHE A 81 -10.13 -8.84 15.79
C PHE A 81 -10.22 -10.22 15.11
N GLN A 82 -11.14 -10.33 14.14
CA GLN A 82 -11.31 -11.52 13.33
C GLN A 82 -10.89 -11.26 11.90
N CYS A 83 -10.01 -12.14 11.38
CA CYS A 83 -9.69 -12.16 9.97
C CYS A 83 -10.92 -12.57 9.14
N PRO A 84 -11.15 -11.94 7.98
CA PRO A 84 -12.33 -12.18 7.16
C PRO A 84 -12.46 -13.63 6.64
N GLY A 85 -11.35 -14.38 6.57
CA GLY A 85 -11.34 -15.80 6.17
C GLY A 85 -11.55 -16.80 7.32
N ASN A 86 -11.70 -16.34 8.57
CA ASN A 86 -11.89 -17.20 9.74
C ASN A 86 -13.30 -17.11 10.33
N VAL A 87 -14.25 -16.67 9.48
CA VAL A 87 -15.68 -16.81 9.73
C VAL A 87 -16.04 -18.20 9.22
N ILE A 88 -16.27 -19.15 10.14
CA ILE A 88 -16.93 -20.40 9.77
C ILE A 88 -18.26 -20.00 9.12
N GLN A 89 -18.41 -20.27 7.83
CA GLN A 89 -19.58 -19.93 7.04
C GLN A 89 -20.80 -20.62 7.66
N GLN A 90 -21.76 -19.83 8.15
CA GLN A 90 -23.13 -20.30 8.22
C GLN A 90 -23.71 -20.17 6.81
N PRO A 91 -24.31 -21.23 6.24
CA PRO A 91 -24.74 -21.23 4.86
C PRO A 91 -25.94 -20.32 4.72
N ASN A 92 -25.86 -19.29 3.87
CA ASN A 92 -27.02 -18.69 3.23
C ASN A 92 -26.61 -18.09 1.88
N THR A 93 -27.07 -18.82 0.86
CA THR A 93 -27.47 -18.44 -0.51
C THR A 93 -27.15 -17.02 -1.02
N ALA A 94 -26.45 -17.00 -2.16
CA ALA A 94 -26.29 -15.87 -3.05
C ALA A 94 -27.64 -15.37 -3.62
N PRO A 95 -27.70 -14.16 -4.21
CA PRO A 95 -27.27 -14.02 -5.60
C PRO A 95 -26.47 -12.75 -5.93
N SER A 96 -25.62 -12.89 -6.96
CA SER A 96 -24.97 -11.81 -7.72
C SER A 96 -25.97 -10.85 -8.36
N PRO A 97 -25.48 -9.69 -8.83
CA PRO A 97 -25.74 -9.35 -10.22
C PRO A 97 -24.49 -8.88 -10.99
N SER A 98 -24.51 -9.25 -12.27
CA SER A 98 -23.66 -8.78 -13.37
C SER A 98 -23.51 -7.26 -13.46
N ASN A 99 -22.40 -6.81 -14.03
CA ASN A 99 -22.35 -5.70 -14.99
C ASN A 99 -21.12 -5.90 -15.88
N ALA A 100 -21.30 -6.29 -17.15
CA ALA A 100 -21.57 -5.43 -18.29
C ALA A 100 -20.30 -4.65 -18.73
N ALA A 101 -19.72 -5.12 -19.82
CA ALA A 101 -18.71 -4.43 -20.59
C ALA A 101 -19.31 -3.16 -21.20
N ALA A 102 -18.63 -2.02 -21.01
CA ALA A 102 -18.83 -0.82 -21.78
C ALA A 102 -17.47 -0.16 -22.04
N ALA A 103 -17.07 -0.16 -23.31
CA ALA A 103 -15.93 0.58 -23.82
C ALA A 103 -16.31 2.05 -24.02
N LEU A 104 -15.52 3.01 -23.53
CA LEU A 104 -15.50 4.37 -24.05
C LEU A 104 -14.09 5.02 -23.96
N LYS A 105 -13.58 5.29 -25.17
CA LYS A 105 -12.68 6.33 -25.72
C LYS A 105 -11.93 7.36 -24.83
N PRO A 106 -10.82 7.92 -25.35
CA PRO A 106 -9.74 8.53 -24.59
C PRO A 106 -10.03 9.97 -24.14
N PHE A 107 -9.76 10.28 -22.87
CA PHE A 107 -9.90 11.63 -22.34
C PHE A 107 -8.60 12.44 -22.52
N PRO A 108 -8.73 13.75 -22.84
CA PRO A 108 -7.60 14.59 -23.25
C PRO A 108 -6.71 14.98 -22.07
N ALA A 109 -5.43 15.14 -22.39
CA ALA A 109 -4.38 15.63 -21.50
C ALA A 109 -4.76 16.95 -20.84
N THR A 110 -5.09 16.91 -19.55
CA THR A 110 -5.16 18.11 -18.71
C THR A 110 -4.18 17.95 -17.56
N THR A 111 -2.95 18.40 -17.80
CA THR A 111 -1.81 18.40 -16.85
C THR A 111 -2.16 19.07 -15.52
N ASN A 112 -3.09 20.04 -15.52
CA ASN A 112 -3.56 20.73 -14.31
C ASN A 112 -4.16 19.77 -13.26
N GLY A 113 -4.91 18.75 -13.67
CA GLY A 113 -5.55 17.84 -12.72
C GLY A 113 -4.54 16.95 -11.99
N ALA A 114 -3.42 16.61 -12.63
CA ALA A 114 -2.37 15.78 -12.05
C ALA A 114 -1.55 16.57 -11.03
N PHE A 115 -1.27 17.84 -11.33
CA PHE A 115 -0.63 18.75 -10.40
C PHE A 115 -1.42 18.91 -9.10
N ASP A 116 -2.71 19.25 -9.18
CA ASP A 116 -3.54 19.49 -7.99
C ASP A 116 -3.68 18.25 -7.11
N LEU A 117 -3.75 17.07 -7.75
CA LEU A 117 -3.77 15.77 -7.08
C LEU A 117 -2.46 15.54 -6.30
N VAL A 118 -1.30 15.71 -6.95
CA VAL A 118 0.01 15.53 -6.31
C VAL A 118 0.22 16.53 -5.19
N GLN A 119 -0.13 17.81 -5.40
CA GLN A 119 0.00 18.83 -4.38
C GLN A 119 -0.86 18.51 -3.15
N SER A 120 -2.10 18.05 -3.35
CA SER A 120 -3.00 17.68 -2.27
C SER A 120 -2.50 16.48 -1.48
N ASP A 121 -1.96 15.47 -2.16
CA ASP A 121 -1.32 14.31 -1.53
C ASP A 121 -0.09 14.72 -0.70
N LEU A 122 0.79 15.56 -1.25
CA LEU A 122 1.97 16.07 -0.54
C LEU A 122 1.59 16.89 0.70
N LYS A 123 0.52 17.70 0.64
CA LYS A 123 -0.01 18.42 1.81
C LYS A 123 -0.52 17.46 2.88
N LYS A 124 -1.30 16.44 2.50
CA LYS A 124 -1.84 15.43 3.42
C LYS A 124 -0.76 14.63 4.16
N ARG A 125 0.41 14.43 3.55
CA ARG A 125 1.52 13.66 4.15
C ARG A 125 2.23 14.34 5.31
N GLY A 126 2.14 15.67 5.47
CA GLY A 126 2.71 16.36 6.63
C GLY A 126 4.19 16.03 6.90
N ALA A 127 4.53 15.49 8.07
CA ALA A 127 5.92 15.12 8.41
C ALA A 127 6.47 13.93 7.60
N SER A 128 5.61 13.12 6.98
CA SER A 128 5.97 11.93 6.18
C SER A 128 6.23 12.25 4.70
N ARG A 129 6.44 13.51 4.36
CA ARG A 129 6.76 13.92 2.97
C ARG A 129 8.12 13.33 2.52
N PRO A 130 8.24 12.86 1.27
CA PRO A 130 9.50 12.33 0.73
C PRO A 130 10.64 13.35 0.81
N ARG A 131 11.76 13.03 1.46
CA ARG A 131 12.91 13.95 1.59
C ARG A 131 13.95 13.81 0.48
N LYS A 132 13.80 12.81 -0.39
CA LYS A 132 14.70 12.53 -1.52
C LYS A 132 13.93 12.55 -2.83
N VAL A 133 14.59 12.99 -3.91
CA VAL A 133 14.00 13.08 -5.26
C VAL A 133 13.54 11.71 -5.74
N SER A 134 14.35 10.66 -5.54
CA SER A 134 13.98 9.29 -5.91
C SER A 134 12.69 8.82 -5.23
N THR A 135 12.56 9.09 -3.93
CA THR A 135 11.35 8.76 -3.17
C THR A 135 10.15 9.60 -3.63
N LEU A 136 10.36 10.89 -3.96
CA LEU A 136 9.32 11.74 -4.52
C LEU A 136 8.82 11.20 -5.87
N THR A 137 9.74 10.86 -6.78
CA THR A 137 9.42 10.28 -8.10
C THR A 137 8.59 9.01 -7.96
N SER A 138 9.02 8.07 -7.11
CA SER A 138 8.26 6.84 -6.87
C SER A 138 6.88 7.11 -6.25
N THR A 139 6.79 8.10 -5.34
CA THR A 139 5.53 8.51 -4.72
C THR A 139 4.55 9.07 -5.75
N ILE A 140 5.00 9.96 -6.63
CA ILE A 140 4.18 10.56 -7.70
C ILE A 140 3.73 9.47 -8.69
N LYS A 141 4.64 8.58 -9.12
CA LYS A 141 4.30 7.45 -10.00
C LYS A 141 3.22 6.55 -9.41
N ALA A 142 3.31 6.24 -8.11
CA ALA A 142 2.33 5.41 -7.41
C ALA A 142 0.96 6.11 -7.33
N LEU A 143 0.94 7.40 -6.99
CA LEU A 143 -0.28 8.20 -6.91
C LEU A 143 -1.00 8.30 -8.27
N LEU A 144 -0.25 8.56 -9.34
CA LEU A 144 -0.81 8.62 -10.69
C LEU A 144 -1.35 7.26 -11.14
N LYS A 145 -0.62 6.17 -10.86
CA LYS A 145 -1.10 4.80 -11.14
C LYS A 145 -2.41 4.50 -10.41
N GLN A 146 -2.52 4.88 -9.14
CA GLN A 146 -3.73 4.67 -8.34
C GLN A 146 -4.94 5.42 -8.91
N GLN A 147 -4.72 6.60 -9.49
CA GLN A 147 -5.76 7.39 -10.15
C GLN A 147 -5.93 7.04 -11.64
N GLN A 148 -5.35 5.92 -12.09
CA GLN A 148 -5.37 5.47 -13.49
C GLN A 148 -4.89 6.55 -14.48
N ARG A 149 -3.91 7.35 -14.06
CA ARG A 149 -3.30 8.41 -14.86
C ARG A 149 -1.95 7.98 -15.45
N PRO A 150 -1.53 8.58 -16.58
CA PRO A 150 -0.20 8.39 -17.12
C PRO A 150 0.85 8.67 -16.05
N ASN A 151 1.76 7.72 -15.86
CA ASN A 151 2.77 7.75 -14.81
C ASN A 151 4.18 7.43 -15.35
N SER A 152 4.40 7.71 -16.64
CA SER A 152 5.70 7.55 -17.29
C SER A 152 6.75 8.48 -16.66
N ASP A 153 8.02 8.13 -16.83
CA ASP A 153 9.14 8.87 -16.26
C ASP A 153 9.17 10.33 -16.72
N ALA A 154 8.85 10.58 -17.99
CA ALA A 154 8.75 11.92 -18.55
C ALA A 154 7.62 12.74 -17.91
N GLU A 155 6.43 12.15 -17.73
CA GLU A 155 5.29 12.82 -17.09
C GLU A 155 5.60 13.18 -15.63
N VAL A 156 6.23 12.27 -14.89
CA VAL A 156 6.60 12.52 -13.50
C VAL A 156 7.70 13.57 -13.39
N ALA A 157 8.69 13.55 -14.28
CA ALA A 157 9.72 14.59 -14.34
C ALA A 157 9.12 15.98 -14.64
N ASN A 158 8.16 16.04 -15.57
CA ASN A 158 7.43 17.26 -15.90
C ASN A 158 6.65 17.78 -14.69
N LEU A 159 5.97 16.91 -13.94
CA LEU A 159 5.25 17.29 -12.72
C LEU A 159 6.17 17.79 -11.61
N ILE A 160 7.35 17.18 -11.42
CA ILE A 160 8.35 17.66 -10.46
C ILE A 160 8.85 19.05 -10.87
N THR A 161 9.13 19.23 -12.16
CA THR A 161 9.55 20.52 -12.73
C THR A 161 8.48 21.59 -12.53
N GLU A 162 7.21 21.23 -12.71
CA GLU A 162 6.09 22.12 -12.48
C GLU A 162 5.92 22.49 -10.99
N LEU A 163 6.11 21.53 -10.08
CA LEU A 163 6.13 21.80 -8.63
C LEU A 163 7.28 22.73 -8.22
N GLN A 164 8.45 22.64 -8.88
CA GLN A 164 9.55 23.58 -8.67
C GLN A 164 9.22 24.96 -9.24
N LYS A 165 8.73 25.02 -10.47
CA LYS A 165 8.34 26.27 -11.15
C LYS A 165 7.28 27.04 -10.37
N ARG A 166 6.31 26.34 -9.77
CA ARG A 166 5.27 26.93 -8.91
C ARG A 166 5.71 27.14 -7.45
N GLY A 167 6.99 26.94 -7.16
CA GLY A 167 7.60 27.21 -5.85
C GLY A 167 7.12 26.29 -4.72
N LYS A 168 6.52 25.14 -5.03
CA LYS A 168 5.95 24.20 -4.05
C LYS A 168 7.00 23.30 -3.41
N LEU A 169 8.11 23.06 -4.11
CA LEU A 169 9.26 22.34 -3.59
C LEU A 169 10.57 22.91 -4.16
N ILE A 170 11.66 22.66 -3.43
CA ILE A 170 13.03 22.99 -3.81
C ILE A 170 13.81 21.67 -3.82
N VAL A 171 14.50 21.40 -4.93
CA VAL A 171 15.42 20.27 -5.04
C VAL A 171 16.84 20.81 -4.91
N THR A 172 17.62 20.21 -4.01
CA THR A 172 19.04 20.50 -3.84
C THR A 172 19.78 19.16 -3.85
N ASP A 173 20.61 18.94 -4.87
CA ASP A 173 21.22 17.65 -5.20
C ASP A 173 20.17 16.53 -5.30
N THR A 174 20.07 15.71 -4.26
CA THR A 174 19.13 14.59 -4.15
C THR A 174 18.05 14.84 -3.11
N LYS A 175 18.12 15.96 -2.37
CA LYS A 175 17.20 16.31 -1.29
C LYS A 175 16.05 17.16 -1.80
N VAL A 176 14.88 16.96 -1.21
CA VAL A 176 13.66 17.72 -1.49
C VAL A 176 13.22 18.46 -0.23
N THR A 177 13.00 19.76 -0.36
CA THR A 177 12.43 20.64 0.68
C THR A 177 11.12 21.22 0.18
N TYR A 178 10.11 21.34 1.04
CA TYR A 178 8.76 21.72 0.63
C TYR A 178 8.39 23.12 1.10
N LYS A 179 7.79 23.90 0.20
CA LYS A 179 7.15 25.20 0.45
C LYS A 179 5.68 25.13 0.05
N LEU A 180 4.98 24.14 0.62
CA LEU A 180 3.56 23.92 0.40
C LEU A 180 2.79 24.90 1.30
N GLY A 181 2.68 26.16 0.88
CA GLY A 181 1.69 27.11 1.43
C GLY A 181 0.28 26.59 1.22
#